data_AF-A0A8T3N0V9-F1
#
_entry.id   AF-A0A8T3N0V9-F1
#
_cell.length_a   1.000
_cell.length_b   1.000
_cell.length_c   1.000
_cell.angle_alpha   90.00
_cell.angle_beta   90.00
_cell.angle_gamma   90.00
#
_symmetry.space_group_name_H-M   'P 1'
#
loop_
_entity.id
_entity.type
_entity.pdbx_description
1 polymer ?
#
loop_
_entity_poly.entity_id
_entity_poly.type
_entity_poly.pdbx_seq_one_letter_code
_entity_poly.pdbx_strand_id
1 'polypeptide(L)'
;MSRRSRSTERVVVHVILPRSLVSLIPGTVRSTEVEATTVREAIDRLDEQTPGLRNRLVDSGPVLREHINVFVDGDQASLETPLRPNSTVHVIPAVSGG
;
A
#
# COMPACT_ATOMS: atom_id res chain seq x y z
N MET A 1 4.56 -29.19 -20.55
CA MET A 1 5.09 -28.71 -19.26
C MET A 1 4.08 -27.75 -18.64
N SER A 2 3.23 -28.24 -17.74
CA SER A 2 2.16 -27.45 -17.14
C SER A 2 2.73 -26.66 -15.96
N ARG A 3 3.08 -25.38 -16.18
CA ARG A 3 3.29 -24.42 -15.09
C ARG A 3 1.92 -24.17 -14.48
N ARG A 4 1.58 -24.91 -13.42
CA ARG A 4 0.41 -24.59 -12.58
C ARG A 4 0.56 -23.15 -12.14
N SER A 5 -0.28 -22.29 -12.70
CA SER A 5 -0.49 -20.93 -12.23
C SER A 5 -0.84 -21.05 -10.75
N ARG A 6 0.07 -20.65 -9.86
CA ARG A 6 -0.32 -20.39 -8.47
C ARG A 6 -1.22 -19.18 -8.57
N SER A 7 -2.52 -19.38 -8.53
CA SER A 7 -3.48 -18.33 -8.23
C SER A 7 -3.07 -17.79 -6.86
N THR A 8 -2.33 -16.69 -6.81
CA THR A 8 -2.15 -15.92 -5.58
C THR A 8 -3.52 -15.37 -5.27
N GLU A 9 -4.20 -16.02 -4.32
CA GLU A 9 -5.53 -15.62 -3.88
C GLU A 9 -5.44 -14.20 -3.33
N ARG A 10 -6.24 -13.29 -3.91
CA ARG A 10 -6.34 -11.92 -3.41
C ARG A 10 -7.02 -11.97 -2.06
N VAL A 11 -6.46 -11.25 -1.11
CA VAL A 11 -6.99 -11.17 0.23
C VAL A 11 -7.47 -9.75 0.52
N VAL A 12 -8.52 -9.65 1.33
CA VAL A 12 -9.02 -8.36 1.80
C VAL A 12 -8.09 -7.85 2.89
N VAL A 13 -7.63 -6.61 2.74
CA VAL A 13 -6.78 -5.91 3.71
C VAL A 13 -7.27 -4.49 3.96
N HIS A 14 -6.90 -3.94 5.12
CA HIS A 14 -7.13 -2.53 5.44
C HIS A 14 -5.87 -1.71 5.20
N VAL A 15 -5.95 -0.68 4.38
CA VAL A 15 -4.85 0.27 4.17
C VAL A 15 -5.17 1.59 4.86
N ILE A 16 -4.22 2.04 5.69
CA ILE A 16 -4.32 3.27 6.46
C ILE A 16 -3.27 4.25 5.95
N LEU A 17 -3.76 5.33 5.34
CA LEU A 17 -2.94 6.43 4.82
C LEU A 17 -2.66 7.46 5.92
N PRO A 18 -1.52 8.17 5.83
CA PRO A 18 -1.21 9.21 6.78
C PRO A 18 -2.07 10.45 6.54
N ARG A 19 -2.41 11.16 7.62
CA ARG A 19 -3.29 12.35 7.54
C ARG A 19 -2.72 13.41 6.60
N SER A 20 -1.40 13.60 6.58
CA SER A 20 -0.73 14.55 5.68
C SER A 20 -1.02 14.26 4.21
N LEU A 21 -1.05 13.00 3.81
CA LEU A 21 -1.34 12.60 2.43
C LEU A 21 -2.83 12.76 2.11
N VAL A 22 -3.70 12.38 3.04
CA VAL A 22 -5.16 12.52 2.90
C VAL A 22 -5.55 13.99 2.74
N SER A 23 -4.94 14.89 3.52
CA SER A 23 -5.18 16.33 3.40
C SER A 23 -4.63 16.95 2.11
N LEU A 24 -3.63 16.33 1.50
CA LEU A 24 -2.98 16.83 0.28
C LEU A 24 -3.78 16.51 -0.99
N ILE A 25 -4.59 15.44 -0.97
CA ILE A 25 -5.31 14.93 -2.14
C ILE A 25 -6.82 14.91 -1.81
N PRO A 26 -7.61 15.88 -2.31
CA PRO A 26 -9.05 15.92 -2.09
C PRO A 26 -9.75 14.62 -2.52
N GLY A 27 -10.71 14.16 -1.73
CA GLY A 27 -11.46 12.92 -1.99
C GLY A 27 -10.78 11.63 -1.49
N THR A 28 -9.55 11.71 -0.99
CA THR A 28 -8.86 10.55 -0.41
C THR A 28 -9.50 10.16 0.93
N VAL A 29 -9.73 8.87 1.14
CA VAL A 29 -10.17 8.32 2.42
C VAL A 29 -8.97 7.80 3.20
N ARG A 30 -8.95 8.06 4.51
CA ARG A 30 -7.82 7.67 5.38
C ARG A 30 -7.67 6.16 5.52
N SER A 31 -8.79 5.44 5.57
CA SER A 31 -8.83 3.99 5.78
C SER A 31 -9.68 3.38 4.70
N THR A 32 -9.08 2.51 3.89
CA THR A 32 -9.74 1.90 2.74
C THR A 32 -9.48 0.41 2.75
N GLU A 33 -10.51 -0.36 2.44
CA GLU A 33 -10.42 -1.80 2.27
C GLU A 33 -10.17 -2.14 0.79
N VAL A 34 -9.18 -3.00 0.53
CA VAL A 34 -8.82 -3.41 -0.84
C VAL A 34 -8.50 -4.90 -0.90
N GLU A 35 -8.77 -5.49 -2.06
CA GLU A 35 -8.36 -6.87 -2.37
C GLU A 35 -7.00 -6.87 -3.06
N ALA A 36 -5.98 -7.44 -2.42
CA ALA A 36 -4.62 -7.45 -2.92
C ALA A 36 -3.84 -8.69 -2.47
N THR A 37 -2.79 -9.03 -3.20
CA THR A 37 -1.85 -10.12 -2.86
C THR A 37 -0.56 -9.60 -2.23
N THR A 38 -0.21 -8.34 -2.52
CA THR A 38 1.03 -7.67 -2.07
C THR A 38 0.76 -6.20 -1.73
N VAL A 39 1.69 -5.58 -1.00
CA VAL A 39 1.66 -4.14 -0.71
C VAL A 39 1.60 -3.31 -2.01
N ARG A 40 2.35 -3.71 -3.05
CA ARG A 40 2.30 -3.09 -4.38
C ARG A 40 0.88 -3.05 -4.92
N GLU A 41 0.24 -4.22 -4.98
CA GLU A 41 -1.12 -4.33 -5.52
C GLU A 41 -2.11 -3.53 -4.67
N ALA A 42 -1.97 -3.52 -3.35
CA ALA A 42 -2.82 -2.70 -2.48
C ALA A 42 -2.70 -1.20 -2.81
N ILE A 43 -1.49 -0.69 -3.03
CA ILE A 43 -1.26 0.71 -3.43
C ILE A 43 -1.83 0.98 -4.82
N ASP A 44 -1.64 0.06 -5.77
CA ASP A 44 -2.17 0.20 -7.13
C ASP A 44 -3.72 0.28 -7.10
N ARG A 45 -4.40 -0.51 -6.24
CA ARG A 45 -5.86 -0.43 -6.05
C ARG A 45 -6.33 0.87 -5.42
N LEU A 46 -5.54 1.49 -4.56
CA LEU A 46 -5.86 2.81 -4.03
C LEU A 46 -5.71 3.90 -5.09
N ASP A 47 -4.75 3.75 -6.00
CA ASP A 47 -4.55 4.68 -7.13
C ASP A 47 -5.70 4.61 -8.14
N GLU A 48 -6.27 3.42 -8.38
CA GLU A 48 -7.49 3.27 -9.18
C GLU A 48 -8.67 4.07 -8.60
N GLN A 49 -8.76 4.16 -7.27
CA GLN A 49 -9.81 4.94 -6.58
C GLN A 49 -9.47 6.43 -6.46
N THR A 50 -8.18 6.76 -6.38
CA THR A 50 -7.67 8.14 -6.25
C THR A 50 -6.47 8.32 -7.17
N PRO A 51 -6.71 8.66 -8.46
CA PRO A 51 -5.64 8.75 -9.45
C PRO A 51 -4.52 9.71 -9.03
N GLY A 52 -3.28 9.21 -9.06
CA GLY A 52 -2.09 9.97 -8.69
C GLY A 52 -1.62 9.77 -7.24
N LEU A 53 -2.36 9.00 -6.45
CA LEU A 53 -1.94 8.59 -5.10
C LEU A 53 -0.64 7.78 -5.14
N ARG A 54 -0.53 6.82 -6.06
CA ARG A 54 0.66 5.97 -6.22
C ARG A 54 1.91 6.81 -6.44
N ASN A 55 1.81 7.88 -7.23
CA ASN A 55 2.93 8.78 -7.50
C ASN A 55 3.44 9.51 -6.25
N ARG A 56 2.66 9.56 -5.17
CA ARG A 56 3.08 10.11 -3.86
C ARG A 56 3.71 9.08 -2.94
N LEU A 57 3.55 7.79 -3.22
CA LEU A 57 4.00 6.68 -2.36
C LEU A 57 5.18 5.91 -2.96
N VAL A 58 5.15 5.73 -4.27
CA VAL A 58 6.09 4.95 -5.06
C VAL A 58 6.85 5.88 -5.98
N ASP A 59 8.14 5.62 -6.15
CA ASP A 59 8.97 6.35 -7.10
C ASP A 59 8.70 5.90 -8.56
N SER A 60 9.44 6.43 -9.54
CA SER A 60 9.31 6.00 -10.95
C SER A 60 9.64 4.52 -11.17
N GLY A 61 10.37 3.90 -10.24
CA GLY A 61 10.65 2.45 -10.21
C GLY A 61 9.74 1.66 -9.27
N PRO A 62 9.99 0.35 -9.10
CA PRO A 62 9.25 -0.51 -8.18
C PRO A 62 9.68 -0.33 -6.71
N VAL A 63 9.90 0.91 -6.25
CA VAL A 63 10.47 1.24 -4.93
C VAL A 63 9.62 2.28 -4.21
N LEU A 64 9.47 2.15 -2.89
CA LEU A 64 8.85 3.18 -2.04
C LEU A 64 9.68 4.47 -2.10
N ARG A 65 9.03 5.62 -2.06
CA ARG A 65 9.75 6.89 -1.91
C ARG A 65 10.49 6.93 -0.59
N GLU A 66 11.66 7.57 -0.56
CA GLU A 66 12.52 7.67 0.65
C GLU A 66 11.77 8.18 1.89
N HIS A 67 10.80 9.08 1.69
CA HIS A 67 10.01 9.68 2.77
C HIS A 67 8.77 8.85 3.14
N ILE A 68 8.67 7.59 2.70
CA ILE A 68 7.52 6.72 2.92
C ILE A 68 7.99 5.38 3.48
N ASN A 69 7.50 5.07 4.67
CA ASN A 69 7.61 3.74 5.26
C ASN A 69 6.26 3.03 5.17
N VAL A 70 6.30 1.73 4.90
CA VAL A 70 5.11 0.87 4.96
C VAL A 70 5.32 -0.19 6.03
N PHE A 71 4.27 -0.45 6.80
CA PHE A 71 4.23 -1.51 7.78
C PHE A 71 3.02 -2.41 7.51
N VAL A 72 3.21 -3.71 7.64
CA VAL A 72 2.12 -4.71 7.58
C VAL A 72 2.04 -5.36 8.95
N ASP A 73 0.89 -5.23 9.61
CA ASP A 73 0.63 -5.79 10.94
C ASP A 73 1.69 -5.41 12.01
N GLY A 74 2.32 -4.24 11.84
CA GLY A 74 3.34 -3.70 12.75
C GLY A 74 4.78 -3.91 12.30
N ASP A 75 5.04 -4.78 11.33
CA ASP A 75 6.37 -5.07 10.80
C ASP A 75 6.69 -4.24 9.56
N GLN A 76 7.94 -3.77 9.44
CA GLN A 76 8.37 -3.00 8.27
C GLN A 76 8.27 -3.86 6.99
N ALA A 77 7.68 -3.28 5.95
CA ALA A 77 7.35 -3.97 4.71
C ALA A 77 7.86 -3.21 3.48
N SER A 78 8.01 -3.96 2.39
CA SER A 78 8.34 -3.45 1.06
C SER A 78 7.14 -3.63 0.12
N LEU A 79 7.25 -3.13 -1.10
CA LEU A 79 6.20 -3.31 -2.13
C LEU A 79 5.94 -4.78 -2.47
N GLU A 80 6.96 -5.63 -2.38
CA GLU A 80 6.83 -7.07 -2.68
C GLU A 80 6.35 -7.89 -1.48
N THR A 81 6.14 -7.27 -0.31
CA THR A 81 5.69 -7.99 0.88
C THR A 81 4.30 -8.59 0.61
N PRO A 82 4.14 -9.93 0.75
CA PRO A 82 2.86 -10.59 0.56
C PRO A 82 1.91 -10.24 1.71
N LEU A 83 0.63 -10.12 1.40
CA LEU A 83 -0.41 -9.79 2.35
C LEU A 83 -1.18 -11.03 2.79
N ARG A 84 -1.69 -10.99 4.02
CA ARG A 84 -2.54 -12.04 4.59
C ARG A 84 -3.97 -11.52 4.74
N PRO A 85 -4.97 -12.41 4.83
CA PRO A 85 -6.34 -11.99 5.10
C PRO A 85 -6.42 -11.15 6.36
N ASN A 86 -7.14 -10.02 6.28
CA ASN A 86 -7.34 -9.05 7.35
C ASN A 86 -6.07 -8.35 7.84
N SER A 87 -4.96 -8.42 7.09
CA SER A 87 -3.78 -7.63 7.39
C SER A 87 -4.09 -6.13 7.34
N THR A 88 -3.42 -5.38 8.21
CA THR A 88 -3.46 -3.92 8.22
C THR A 88 -2.16 -3.35 7.66
N VAL A 89 -2.26 -2.58 6.59
CA VAL A 89 -1.15 -1.90 5.93
C VAL A 89 -1.14 -0.43 6.36
N HIS A 90 -0.12 -0.04 7.11
CA HIS A 90 0.10 1.36 7.49
C HIS A 90 1.11 2.02 6.57
N VAL A 91 0.71 3.15 5.97
CA VAL A 91 1.61 4.05 5.26
C VAL A 91 1.95 5.21 6.18
N ILE A 92 3.25 5.39 6.46
CA ILE A 92 3.74 6.36 7.44
C ILE A 92 4.80 7.25 6.77
N PRO A 93 4.73 8.59 6.89
CA PRO A 93 5.80 9.46 6.44
C PRO A 93 7.07 9.14 7.24
N ALA A 94 8.21 9.04 6.57
CA ALA A 94 9.50 8.99 7.24
C ALA A 94 9.82 10.40 7.76
N VAL A 95 9.25 10.73 8.93
CA VAL A 95 9.69 11.86 9.73
C VAL A 95 10.64 11.32 10.79
N SER A 96 11.86 11.85 10.85
CA SER A 96 12.65 11.78 12.06
C SER A 96 11.79 12.41 13.16
N GLY A 97 11.31 11.58 14.11
CA GLY A 97 10.44 12.05 15.18
C GLY A 97 10.99 13.32 15.81
N GLY A 98 10.12 14.31 15.98
CA GLY A 98 10.36 15.40 16.93
C GLY A 98 10.27 14.90 18.36
#